data_AF-A0A0Q9Z6P6-F1
#
_entry.id   AF-A0A0Q9Z6P6-F1
#
_cell.length_a   1.000
_cell.length_b   1.000
_cell.length_c   1.000
_cell.angle_alpha   90.00
_cell.angle_beta   90.00
_cell.angle_gamma   90.00
#
_symmetry.space_group_name_H-M   'P 1'
#
loop_
_entity.id
_entity.type
_entity.pdbx_description
1 polymer ?
#
loop_
_entity_poly.entity_id
_entity_poly.type
_entity_poly.pdbx_seq_one_letter_code
_entity_poly.pdbx_strand_id
1 'polypeptide(L)'
;MKYLLKKEFIKEADTSKSTLYKFYKKYPNLKEETKLVRNRRLIPTAHIKYFSTEAMLEDSFRKEEKIEELKSFLDQIRNCEPDDFRLSLWRADWDIFGTISYKYELSRSHCERKLRELFRHLEHHFLHKTNLRMFFNTEQYELRGGHHNHFIMHCSNPAILKDVKESIKQFFSYDRVDLQPYDKYRPATFYICKDGLNDEDWDDLEF
;
A
#
# COMPACT_ATOMS: atom_id res chain seq x y z
N MET A 1 14.06 -5.96 20.05
CA MET A 1 12.81 -5.82 20.83
C MET A 1 13.13 -5.30 22.22
N LYS A 2 12.61 -4.13 22.60
CA LYS A 2 12.89 -3.47 23.89
C LYS A 2 11.88 -3.94 24.95
N TYR A 3 12.33 -4.06 26.21
CA TYR A 3 11.50 -4.51 27.33
C TYR A 3 11.61 -3.53 28.50
N LEU A 4 10.57 -3.46 29.31
CA LEU A 4 10.51 -2.70 30.55
C LEU A 4 10.19 -3.62 31.73
N LEU A 5 10.68 -3.29 32.92
CA LEU A 5 10.19 -3.95 34.13
C LEU A 5 8.72 -3.60 34.33
N LYS A 6 7.94 -4.52 34.91
CA LYS A 6 6.50 -4.30 35.19
C LYS A 6 6.17 -2.93 35.81
N LYS A 7 6.98 -2.44 36.75
CA LYS A 7 6.75 -1.11 37.39
C LYS A 7 6.94 0.04 36.41
N GLU A 8 7.98 -0.02 35.58
CA GLU A 8 8.29 0.98 34.56
C GLU A 8 7.22 0.96 33.46
N PHE A 9 6.81 -0.23 33.01
CA PHE A 9 5.74 -0.40 32.04
C PHE A 9 4.42 0.21 32.51
N ILE A 10 4.04 -0.04 33.78
CA ILE A 10 2.81 0.50 34.38
C ILE A 10 2.81 2.03 34.35
N LYS A 11 3.97 2.65 34.63
CA LYS A 11 4.13 4.10 34.59
C LYS A 11 4.07 4.63 33.15
N GLU A 12 4.79 4.00 32.23
CA GLU A 12 4.88 4.44 30.83
C GLU A 12 3.56 4.28 30.07
N ALA A 13 2.83 3.19 30.34
CA ALA A 13 1.56 2.87 29.72
C ALA A 13 0.35 3.50 30.43
N ASP A 14 0.60 4.36 31.44
CA ASP A 14 -0.41 4.99 32.29
C ASP A 14 -1.55 4.05 32.69
N THR A 15 -1.20 2.88 33.24
CA THR A 15 -2.17 1.83 33.55
C THR A 15 -2.03 1.29 34.96
N SER A 16 -2.99 0.48 35.41
CA SER A 16 -2.93 -0.15 36.73
C SER A 16 -2.40 -1.58 36.66
N LYS A 17 -1.84 -2.07 37.78
CA LYS A 17 -1.42 -3.48 37.93
C LYS A 17 -2.58 -4.45 37.67
N SER A 18 -3.81 -4.07 38.06
CA SER A 18 -5.02 -4.87 37.87
C SER A 18 -5.41 -4.95 36.40
N THR A 19 -5.42 -3.81 35.71
CA THR A 19 -5.70 -3.70 34.27
C THR A 19 -4.71 -4.54 33.46
N LEU A 20 -3.42 -4.40 33.75
CA LEU A 20 -2.36 -5.18 33.11
C LEU A 20 -2.52 -6.70 33.32
N TYR A 21 -2.94 -7.13 34.51
CA TYR A 21 -3.19 -8.54 34.79
C TYR A 21 -4.41 -9.07 34.04
N LYS A 22 -5.52 -8.32 34.04
CA LYS A 22 -6.74 -8.66 33.29
C LYS A 22 -6.45 -8.76 31.78
N PHE A 23 -5.65 -7.83 31.25
CA PHE A 23 -5.22 -7.83 29.85
C PHE A 23 -4.52 -9.15 29.46
N TYR A 24 -3.47 -9.54 30.17
CA TYR A 24 -2.76 -10.79 29.86
C TYR A 24 -3.54 -12.07 30.21
N LYS A 25 -4.57 -11.98 31.04
CA LYS A 25 -5.53 -13.09 31.23
C LYS A 25 -6.43 -13.23 30.00
N LYS A 26 -6.84 -12.12 29.39
CA LYS A 26 -7.68 -12.09 28.18
C LYS A 26 -6.90 -12.47 26.92
N TYR A 27 -5.63 -12.08 26.82
CA TYR A 27 -4.75 -12.31 25.66
C TYR A 27 -3.52 -13.14 26.06
N PRO A 28 -3.65 -14.47 26.20
CA PRO A 28 -2.57 -15.34 26.67
C PRO A 28 -1.39 -15.40 25.69
N ASN A 29 -1.63 -15.31 24.38
CA ASN A 29 -0.59 -15.22 23.36
C ASN A 29 0.35 -14.02 23.59
N LEU A 30 -0.20 -12.84 23.91
CA LEU A 30 0.62 -11.67 24.22
C LEU A 30 1.37 -11.82 25.56
N LYS A 31 0.90 -12.69 26.46
CA LYS A 31 1.60 -12.97 27.72
C LYS A 31 2.86 -13.79 27.48
N GLU A 32 2.87 -14.65 26.46
CA GLU A 32 4.02 -15.47 26.07
C GLU A 32 5.20 -14.62 25.57
N GLU A 33 4.91 -13.44 25.03
CA GLU A 33 5.93 -12.46 24.63
C GLU A 33 6.65 -11.79 25.84
N THR A 34 6.11 -11.96 27.05
CA THR A 34 6.75 -11.45 28.29
C THR A 34 7.83 -12.40 28.79
N LYS A 35 8.90 -11.85 29.38
CA LYS A 35 10.03 -12.64 29.91
C LYS A 35 10.04 -12.63 31.43
N LEU A 36 10.38 -13.76 32.04
CA LEU A 36 10.66 -13.85 33.47
C LEU A 36 12.18 -13.92 33.67
N VAL A 37 12.77 -12.89 34.27
CA VAL A 37 14.22 -12.81 34.54
C VAL A 37 14.41 -12.50 36.01
N ARG A 38 15.10 -13.39 36.75
CA ARG A 38 15.37 -13.24 38.19
C ARG A 38 14.11 -12.89 39.01
N ASN A 39 13.03 -13.65 38.80
CA ASN A 39 11.69 -13.44 39.40
C ASN A 39 11.00 -12.11 39.06
N ARG A 40 11.53 -11.32 38.13
CA ARG A 40 10.91 -10.08 37.64
C ARG A 40 10.37 -10.29 36.24
N ARG A 41 9.18 -9.76 35.98
CA ARG A 41 8.56 -9.82 34.65
C ARG A 41 8.98 -8.62 33.82
N LEU A 42 9.57 -8.90 32.67
CA LEU A 42 9.91 -7.96 31.62
C LEU A 42 8.80 -7.98 30.57
N ILE A 43 8.31 -6.80 30.24
CA ILE A 43 7.17 -6.60 29.35
C ILE A 43 7.66 -5.88 28.09
N PRO A 44 7.30 -6.35 26.89
CA PRO A 44 7.66 -5.67 25.65
C PRO A 44 7.13 -4.22 25.63
N THR A 45 7.96 -3.25 25.23
CA THR A 45 7.50 -1.86 25.07
C THR A 45 6.39 -1.74 24.03
N ALA A 46 6.37 -2.64 23.04
CA ALA A 46 5.34 -2.69 22.00
C ALA A 46 3.92 -2.91 22.55
N HIS A 47 3.77 -3.40 23.79
CA HIS A 47 2.46 -3.60 24.40
C HIS A 47 1.83 -2.32 24.96
N ILE A 48 2.59 -1.22 25.07
CA ILE A 48 2.09 0.07 25.56
C ILE A 48 0.88 0.53 24.73
N LYS A 49 0.90 0.29 23.41
CA LYS A 49 -0.19 0.64 22.49
C LYS A 49 -1.56 0.07 22.88
N TYR A 50 -1.60 -1.06 23.61
CA TYR A 50 -2.86 -1.68 24.05
C TYR A 50 -3.48 -1.01 25.28
N PHE A 51 -2.79 -0.04 25.87
CA PHE A 51 -3.26 0.70 27.04
C PHE A 51 -3.43 2.20 26.75
N SER A 52 -2.95 2.67 25.60
CA SER A 52 -3.28 4.00 25.09
C SER A 52 -4.60 3.96 24.34
N THR A 53 -5.63 4.61 24.90
CA THR A 53 -6.94 4.74 24.23
C THR A 53 -6.82 5.38 22.86
N GLU A 54 -5.95 6.39 22.71
CA GLU A 54 -5.69 7.08 21.44
C GLU A 54 -5.10 6.12 20.40
N ALA A 55 -4.04 5.38 20.76
CA ALA A 55 -3.43 4.41 19.85
C ALA A 55 -4.39 3.25 19.49
N MET A 56 -5.28 2.86 20.42
CA MET A 56 -6.31 1.86 20.16
C MET A 56 -7.40 2.38 19.21
N LEU A 57 -7.82 3.63 19.37
CA LEU A 57 -8.79 4.27 18.49
C LEU A 57 -8.21 4.43 17.09
N GLU A 58 -6.97 4.93 16.97
CA GLU A 58 -6.28 5.07 15.68
C GLU A 58 -6.13 3.73 14.95
N ASP A 59 -5.70 2.67 15.64
CA ASP A 59 -5.60 1.32 15.04
C ASP A 59 -6.98 0.76 14.65
N SER A 60 -8.04 1.10 15.40
CA SER A 60 -9.41 0.68 15.09
C SER A 60 -9.95 1.41 13.87
N PHE A 61 -9.80 2.73 13.79
CA PHE A 61 -10.19 3.53 12.61
C PHE A 61 -9.48 3.04 11.35
N ARG A 62 -8.17 2.76 11.42
CA ARG A 62 -7.42 2.21 10.28
C ARG A 62 -7.92 0.84 9.82
N LYS A 63 -8.42 0.01 10.75
CA LYS A 63 -9.03 -1.28 10.42
C LYS A 63 -10.40 -1.12 9.79
N GLU A 64 -11.21 -0.18 10.30
CA GLU A 64 -12.52 0.15 9.73
C GLU A 64 -12.39 0.66 8.29
N GLU A 65 -11.47 1.59 8.03
CA GLU A 65 -11.17 2.09 6.68
C GLU A 65 -10.82 0.94 5.72
N LYS A 66 -9.92 0.04 6.14
CA LYS A 66 -9.56 -1.14 5.34
C LYS A 66 -10.74 -2.10 5.12
N ILE A 67 -11.65 -2.24 6.09
CA ILE A 67 -12.84 -3.07 5.94
C ILE A 67 -13.79 -2.45 4.90
N GLU A 68 -13.98 -1.14 4.92
CA GLU A 68 -14.83 -0.45 3.95
C GLU A 68 -14.24 -0.52 2.53
N GLU A 69 -12.93 -0.36 2.37
CA GLU A 69 -12.24 -0.60 1.09
C GLU A 69 -12.51 -2.01 0.55
N LEU A 70 -12.39 -3.03 1.40
CA LEU A 70 -12.63 -4.42 1.03
C LEU A 70 -14.09 -4.70 0.68
N LYS A 71 -15.05 -4.08 1.37
CA LYS A 71 -16.48 -4.22 1.04
C LYS A 71 -16.77 -3.62 -0.33
N SER A 72 -16.31 -2.40 -0.58
CA SER A 72 -16.45 -1.73 -1.88
C SER A 72 -15.86 -2.58 -3.00
N PHE A 73 -14.65 -3.12 -2.79
CA PHE A 73 -14.00 -4.06 -3.69
C PHE A 73 -14.86 -5.31 -3.98
N LEU A 74 -15.40 -5.95 -2.94
CA LEU A 74 -16.22 -7.16 -3.09
C LEU A 74 -17.52 -6.88 -3.84
N ASP A 75 -18.16 -5.76 -3.57
CA ASP A 75 -19.39 -5.38 -4.26
C ASP A 75 -19.13 -5.11 -5.75
N GLN A 76 -17.98 -4.53 -6.09
CA GLN A 76 -17.59 -4.36 -7.49
C GLN A 76 -17.31 -5.70 -8.19
N ILE A 77 -16.60 -6.63 -7.54
CA ILE A 77 -16.37 -7.98 -8.10
C ILE A 77 -17.69 -8.73 -8.32
N ARG A 78 -18.63 -8.65 -7.37
CA ARG A 78 -19.93 -9.33 -7.48
C ARG A 78 -20.75 -8.85 -8.68
N ASN A 79 -20.51 -7.62 -9.12
CA ASN A 79 -21.20 -6.98 -10.23
C ASN A 79 -20.40 -7.01 -11.54
N CYS A 80 -19.25 -7.69 -11.58
CA CYS A 80 -18.46 -7.86 -12.81
C CYS A 80 -19.00 -9.06 -13.61
N GLU A 81 -19.17 -8.87 -14.91
CA GLU A 81 -19.40 -9.97 -15.83
C GLU A 81 -18.13 -10.84 -15.98
N PRO A 82 -18.23 -12.12 -16.39
CA PRO A 82 -17.09 -13.03 -16.46
C PRO A 82 -15.90 -12.58 -17.33
N ASP A 83 -16.16 -11.72 -18.33
CA ASP A 83 -15.21 -11.13 -19.28
C ASP A 83 -14.79 -9.69 -18.93
N ASP A 84 -15.18 -9.20 -17.76
CA ASP A 84 -14.83 -7.85 -17.30
C ASP A 84 -13.31 -7.67 -17.15
N PHE A 85 -12.77 -6.64 -17.79
CA PHE A 85 -11.35 -6.32 -17.76
C PHE A 85 -10.80 -6.12 -16.34
N ARG A 86 -11.63 -5.65 -15.39
CA ARG A 86 -11.25 -5.52 -13.98
C ARG A 86 -10.89 -6.87 -13.37
N LEU A 87 -11.60 -7.94 -13.77
CA LEU A 87 -11.28 -9.30 -13.37
C LEU A 87 -9.96 -9.77 -14.01
N SER A 88 -9.70 -9.41 -15.26
CA SER A 88 -8.43 -9.70 -15.93
C SER A 88 -7.24 -9.03 -15.23
N LEU A 89 -7.35 -7.74 -14.90
CA LEU A 89 -6.34 -7.03 -14.11
C LEU A 89 -6.17 -7.63 -12.73
N TRP A 90 -7.25 -8.02 -12.05
CA TRP A 90 -7.18 -8.63 -10.73
C TRP A 90 -6.50 -10.01 -10.74
N ARG A 91 -6.69 -10.78 -11.81
CA ARG A 91 -6.06 -12.10 -12.01
C ARG A 91 -4.60 -12.02 -12.42
N ALA A 92 -4.17 -10.89 -12.97
CA ALA A 92 -2.79 -10.70 -13.39
C ALA A 92 -1.84 -10.52 -12.19
N ASP A 93 -0.62 -11.02 -12.36
CA ASP A 93 0.46 -10.81 -11.39
C ASP A 93 1.06 -9.42 -11.57
N TRP A 94 1.02 -8.62 -10.50
CA TRP A 94 1.62 -7.30 -10.41
C TRP A 94 2.58 -7.22 -9.22
N ASP A 95 3.64 -6.43 -9.35
CA ASP A 95 4.71 -6.34 -8.35
C ASP A 95 4.74 -4.99 -7.62
N ILE A 96 4.37 -3.93 -8.33
CA ILE A 96 4.46 -2.55 -7.86
C ILE A 96 3.12 -1.86 -8.04
N PHE A 97 2.71 -1.10 -7.01
CA PHE A 97 1.78 0.01 -7.15
C PHE A 97 2.54 1.32 -6.99
N GLY A 98 2.34 2.25 -7.91
CA GLY A 98 3.03 3.53 -7.94
C GLY A 98 2.08 4.71 -8.05
N THR A 99 2.41 5.78 -7.36
CA THR A 99 1.72 7.08 -7.46
C THR A 99 2.74 8.15 -7.84
N ILE A 100 2.44 8.89 -8.92
CA ILE A 100 3.24 10.03 -9.37
C ILE A 100 2.46 11.31 -9.12
N SER A 101 2.90 12.08 -8.13
CA SER A 101 2.35 13.41 -7.86
C SER A 101 3.29 14.48 -8.42
N TYR A 102 2.86 15.09 -9.51
CA TYR A 102 3.62 16.12 -10.22
C TYR A 102 3.80 17.40 -9.40
N LYS A 103 4.98 18.01 -9.52
CA LYS A 103 5.29 19.28 -8.87
C LYS A 103 4.39 20.42 -9.36
N TYR A 104 4.13 20.44 -10.66
CA TYR A 104 3.29 21.43 -11.33
C TYR A 104 1.92 20.85 -11.67
N GLU A 105 0.92 21.72 -11.84
CA GLU A 105 -0.40 21.31 -12.30
C GLU A 105 -0.31 20.92 -13.78
N LEU A 106 -0.58 19.64 -14.06
CA LEU A 106 -0.57 19.09 -15.42
C LEU A 106 -1.99 18.74 -15.86
N SER A 107 -2.25 18.89 -17.17
CA SER A 107 -3.45 18.34 -17.80
C SER A 107 -3.38 16.81 -17.83
N ARG A 108 -4.54 16.16 -17.92
CA ARG A 108 -4.65 14.70 -18.04
C ARG A 108 -3.73 14.13 -19.14
N SER A 109 -3.84 14.69 -20.35
CA SER A 109 -3.02 14.29 -21.50
C SER A 109 -1.51 14.41 -21.29
N HIS A 110 -1.06 15.39 -20.50
CA HIS A 110 0.36 15.53 -20.18
C HIS A 110 0.83 14.46 -19.19
N CYS A 111 0.01 14.12 -18.21
CA CYS A 111 0.29 13.04 -17.27
C CYS A 111 0.35 11.69 -17.98
N GLU A 112 -0.61 11.38 -18.86
CA GLU A 112 -0.63 10.14 -19.64
C GLU A 112 0.60 10.01 -20.53
N ARG A 113 0.96 11.09 -21.25
CA ARG A 113 2.18 11.14 -22.06
C ARG A 113 3.42 10.85 -21.23
N LYS A 114 3.51 11.39 -20.00
CA LYS A 114 4.64 11.15 -19.09
C LYS A 114 4.78 9.68 -18.69
N LEU A 115 3.68 8.95 -18.47
CA LEU A 115 3.76 7.53 -18.17
C LEU A 115 4.08 6.68 -19.40
N ARG A 116 3.57 7.04 -20.58
CA ARG A 116 3.98 6.39 -21.85
C ARG A 116 5.48 6.58 -22.11
N GLU A 117 6.00 7.79 -21.86
CA GLU A 117 7.45 8.06 -21.93
C GLU A 117 8.24 7.25 -20.89
N LEU A 118 7.73 7.12 -19.66
CA LEU A 118 8.34 6.25 -18.65
C LEU A 118 8.39 4.79 -19.12
N PHE A 119 7.28 4.25 -19.61
CA PHE A 119 7.20 2.85 -20.00
C PHE A 119 8.20 2.54 -21.12
N ARG A 120 8.25 3.37 -22.17
CA ARG A 120 9.24 3.26 -23.25
C ARG A 120 10.68 3.37 -22.74
N HIS A 121 10.93 4.26 -21.79
CA HIS A 121 12.25 4.40 -21.17
C HIS A 121 12.67 3.11 -20.45
N LEU A 122 11.76 2.52 -19.68
CA LEU A 122 12.03 1.28 -18.96
C LEU A 122 12.19 0.09 -19.91
N GLU A 123 11.30 -0.06 -20.89
CA GLU A 123 11.44 -1.09 -21.92
C GLU A 123 12.79 -0.99 -22.60
N HIS A 124 13.20 0.19 -23.05
CA HIS A 124 14.49 0.37 -23.71
C HIS A 124 15.69 -0.03 -22.81
N HIS A 125 15.65 0.32 -21.53
CA HIS A 125 16.74 0.01 -20.59
C HIS A 125 16.77 -1.45 -20.11
N PHE A 126 15.62 -2.12 -20.10
CA PHE A 126 15.47 -3.46 -19.50
C PHE A 126 14.99 -4.55 -20.48
N LEU A 127 14.85 -4.25 -21.79
CA LEU A 127 14.30 -5.12 -22.83
C LEU A 127 14.81 -6.55 -22.80
N HIS A 128 16.11 -6.73 -22.56
CA HIS A 128 16.77 -8.04 -22.56
C HIS A 128 16.92 -8.68 -21.17
N LYS A 129 16.44 -8.02 -20.12
CA LYS A 129 16.61 -8.43 -18.72
C LYS A 129 15.31 -8.86 -18.06
N THR A 130 14.17 -8.36 -18.53
CA THR A 130 12.84 -8.69 -18.02
C THR A 130 11.77 -8.37 -19.06
N ASN A 131 10.62 -9.01 -18.95
CA ASN A 131 9.38 -8.50 -19.52
C ASN A 131 8.75 -7.53 -18.51
N LEU A 132 8.30 -6.37 -19.00
CA LEU A 132 7.59 -5.36 -18.22
C LEU A 132 6.17 -5.24 -18.75
N ARG A 133 5.20 -5.11 -17.84
CA ARG A 133 3.84 -4.67 -18.18
C ARG A 133 3.46 -3.55 -17.25
N MET A 134 2.84 -2.50 -17.76
CA MET A 134 2.35 -1.39 -16.97
C MET A 134 0.89 -1.14 -17.29
N PHE A 135 0.08 -0.86 -16.27
CA PHE A 135 -1.27 -0.35 -16.43
C PHE A 135 -1.42 0.88 -15.54
N PHE A 136 -2.11 1.92 -16.01
CA PHE A 136 -2.18 3.18 -15.30
C PHE A 136 -3.51 3.90 -15.48
N ASN A 137 -3.80 4.82 -14.56
CA ASN A 137 -4.85 5.83 -14.73
C ASN A 137 -4.28 7.22 -14.48
N THR A 138 -5.08 8.22 -14.82
CA THR A 138 -4.84 9.62 -14.49
C THR A 138 -6.06 10.16 -13.75
N GLU A 139 -5.86 10.66 -12.52
CA GLU A 139 -6.93 11.20 -11.67
C GLU A 139 -6.69 12.70 -11.40
N GLN A 140 -7.77 13.46 -11.27
CA GLN A 140 -7.70 14.84 -10.80
C GLN A 140 -7.34 14.88 -9.31
N TYR A 141 -6.55 15.86 -8.88
CA TYR A 141 -6.34 16.06 -7.43
C TYR A 141 -7.63 16.54 -6.74
N GLU A 142 -7.90 16.04 -5.54
CA GLU A 142 -9.07 16.46 -4.75
C GLU A 142 -9.00 17.92 -4.27
N LEU A 143 -7.80 18.39 -3.91
CA LEU A 143 -7.59 19.65 -3.20
C LEU A 143 -6.91 20.75 -4.05
N ARG A 144 -6.51 20.47 -5.29
CA ARG A 144 -5.82 21.42 -6.16
C ARG A 144 -6.11 21.18 -7.64
N GLY A 145 -5.69 22.12 -8.49
CA GLY A 145 -5.78 21.95 -9.94
C GLY A 145 -4.82 20.88 -10.47
N GLY A 146 -5.11 20.36 -11.65
CA GLY A 146 -4.29 19.38 -12.35
C GLY A 146 -4.51 17.92 -11.92
N HIS A 147 -3.67 17.05 -12.44
CA HIS A 147 -3.83 15.59 -12.34
C HIS A 147 -2.58 14.91 -11.77
N HIS A 148 -2.75 13.65 -11.40
CA HIS A 148 -1.71 12.71 -10.99
C HIS A 148 -1.99 11.34 -11.57
N ASN A 149 -0.96 10.48 -11.54
CA ASN A 149 -1.11 9.14 -12.06
C ASN A 149 -0.95 8.10 -10.97
N HIS A 150 -1.75 7.05 -11.09
CA HIS A 150 -1.49 5.77 -10.45
C HIS A 150 -1.14 4.74 -11.51
N PHE A 151 -0.23 3.84 -11.19
CA PHE A 151 0.10 2.72 -12.06
C PHE A 151 0.37 1.45 -11.26
N ILE A 152 0.12 0.32 -11.91
CA ILE A 152 0.60 -1.00 -11.51
C ILE A 152 1.60 -1.49 -12.53
N MET A 153 2.61 -2.22 -12.07
CA MET A 153 3.65 -2.75 -12.93
C MET A 153 4.01 -4.18 -12.54
N HIS A 154 4.17 -5.01 -13.58
CA HIS A 154 4.75 -6.34 -13.48
C HIS A 154 6.18 -6.32 -14.01
N CYS A 155 7.07 -7.05 -13.34
CA CYS A 155 8.44 -7.29 -13.75
C CYS A 155 8.73 -8.79 -13.62
N SER A 156 8.83 -9.50 -14.74
CA SER A 156 9.01 -10.95 -14.76
C SER A 156 10.30 -11.43 -14.10
N ASN A 157 11.30 -10.57 -13.96
CA ASN A 157 12.56 -10.84 -13.26
C ASN A 157 12.65 -10.07 -11.93
N PRO A 158 12.36 -10.71 -10.78
CA PRO A 158 12.40 -10.05 -9.47
C PRO A 158 13.78 -9.51 -9.08
N ALA A 159 14.87 -10.06 -9.64
CA ALA A 159 16.23 -9.65 -9.30
C ALA A 159 16.55 -8.21 -9.70
N ILE A 160 15.88 -7.70 -10.75
CA ILE A 160 16.09 -6.33 -11.25
C ILE A 160 14.99 -5.36 -10.84
N LEU A 161 13.99 -5.83 -10.07
CA LEU A 161 12.85 -5.01 -9.63
C LEU A 161 13.32 -3.76 -8.86
N LYS A 162 14.41 -3.87 -8.10
CA LYS A 162 15.02 -2.75 -7.39
C LYS A 162 15.55 -1.68 -8.37
N ASP A 163 16.26 -2.11 -9.41
CA ASP A 163 16.83 -1.21 -10.42
C ASP A 163 15.72 -0.53 -11.24
N VAL A 164 14.64 -1.25 -11.55
CA VAL A 164 13.43 -0.69 -12.19
C VAL A 164 12.83 0.41 -11.31
N LYS A 165 12.65 0.16 -10.01
CA LYS A 165 12.14 1.17 -9.06
C LYS A 165 13.04 2.40 -8.97
N GLU A 166 14.35 2.21 -9.02
CA GLU A 166 15.32 3.32 -9.02
C GLU A 166 15.25 4.13 -10.32
N SER A 167 15.14 3.48 -11.47
CA SER A 167 14.95 4.14 -12.77
C SER A 167 13.66 4.96 -12.82
N ILE A 168 12.55 4.45 -12.30
CA ILE A 168 11.29 5.21 -12.18
C ILE A 168 11.48 6.49 -11.35
N LYS A 169 12.14 6.37 -10.19
CA LYS A 169 12.40 7.53 -9.31
C LYS A 169 13.33 8.55 -9.96
N GLN A 170 14.30 8.09 -10.75
CA GLN A 170 15.20 8.98 -11.49
C GLN A 170 14.47 9.69 -12.64
N PHE A 171 13.62 8.98 -13.38
CA PHE A 171 12.81 9.57 -14.46
C PHE A 171 11.94 10.74 -13.97
N PHE A 172 11.40 10.61 -12.76
CA PHE A 172 10.58 11.60 -12.08
C PHE A 172 11.31 12.32 -10.94
N SER A 173 12.62 12.59 -11.09
CA SER A 173 13.45 13.14 -10.01
C SER A 173 13.00 14.49 -9.44
N TYR A 174 12.17 15.23 -10.18
CA TYR A 174 11.63 16.53 -9.76
C TYR A 174 10.21 16.45 -9.18
N ASP A 175 9.59 15.27 -9.25
CA ASP A 175 8.23 15.01 -8.81
C ASP A 175 8.23 14.10 -7.57
N ARG A 176 7.07 13.99 -6.92
CA ARG A 176 6.91 13.07 -5.80
C ARG A 176 6.50 11.70 -6.33
N VAL A 177 7.31 10.70 -6.04
CA VAL A 177 7.09 9.31 -6.43
C VAL A 177 6.92 8.46 -5.18
N ASP A 178 5.76 7.80 -5.04
CA ASP A 178 5.54 6.76 -4.04
C ASP A 178 5.43 5.40 -4.73
N LEU A 179 6.28 4.44 -4.35
CA LEU A 179 6.28 3.08 -4.89
C LEU A 179 6.11 2.09 -3.75
N GLN A 180 5.01 1.36 -3.77
CA GLN A 180 4.67 0.36 -2.79
C GLN A 180 4.64 -1.03 -3.43
N PRO A 181 4.88 -2.11 -2.67
CA PRO A 181 4.55 -3.46 -3.12
C PRO A 181 3.07 -3.51 -3.50
N TYR A 182 2.75 -4.15 -4.62
CA TYR A 182 1.35 -4.37 -5.00
C TYR A 182 0.66 -5.30 -4.00
N ASP A 183 -0.55 -4.94 -3.58
CA ASP A 183 -1.41 -5.74 -2.73
C ASP A 183 -2.74 -5.94 -3.47
N LYS A 184 -2.97 -7.14 -4.00
CA LYS A 184 -4.17 -7.48 -4.79
C LYS A 184 -5.48 -7.39 -4.00
N TYR A 185 -5.39 -7.28 -2.68
CA TYR A 185 -6.53 -7.09 -1.78
C TYR A 185 -6.72 -5.63 -1.37
N ARG A 186 -5.88 -4.72 -1.88
CA ARG A 186 -6.15 -3.29 -1.83
C ARG A 186 -6.87 -2.88 -3.11
N PRO A 187 -7.67 -1.80 -3.05
CA PRO A 187 -8.38 -1.28 -4.21
C PRO A 187 -7.47 -0.69 -5.30
N ALA A 188 -6.16 -0.99 -5.36
CA ALA A 188 -5.25 -0.45 -6.38
C ALA A 188 -5.76 -0.73 -7.81
N THR A 189 -6.29 -1.93 -8.08
CA THR A 189 -6.94 -2.28 -9.34
C THR A 189 -8.27 -1.55 -9.57
N PHE A 190 -8.93 -1.10 -8.51
CA PHE A 190 -10.22 -0.43 -8.56
C PHE A 190 -10.12 1.09 -8.57
N TYR A 191 -9.07 1.68 -8.01
CA TYR A 191 -8.67 3.07 -8.23
C TYR A 191 -8.41 3.28 -9.73
N ILE A 192 -7.66 2.35 -10.35
CA ILE A 192 -7.35 2.43 -11.78
C ILE A 192 -8.61 2.29 -12.66
N CYS A 193 -9.71 1.76 -12.13
CA CYS A 193 -10.98 1.60 -12.85
C CYS A 193 -12.14 2.47 -12.33
N LYS A 194 -11.86 3.45 -11.44
CA LYS A 194 -12.86 4.16 -10.63
C LYS A 194 -13.87 4.98 -11.44
N ASP A 195 -13.48 5.51 -12.60
CA ASP A 195 -14.33 6.38 -13.43
C ASP A 195 -14.85 5.68 -14.71
N GLY A 196 -14.80 4.36 -14.73
CA GLY A 196 -14.95 3.62 -15.96
C GLY A 196 -13.66 3.72 -16.77
N LEU A 197 -13.30 2.57 -17.29
CA LEU A 197 -12.26 2.42 -18.28
C LEU A 197 -12.69 3.31 -19.48
N ASN A 198 -11.92 4.34 -19.88
CA ASN A 198 -12.15 5.10 -21.11
C ASN A 198 -11.08 4.74 -22.16
N ASP A 199 -11.49 4.64 -23.44
CA ASP A 199 -10.72 4.10 -24.59
C ASP A 199 -9.25 4.56 -24.76
N GLU A 200 -8.85 5.64 -24.10
CA GLU A 200 -7.50 6.23 -24.18
C GLU A 200 -6.53 5.71 -23.11
N ASP A 201 -7.01 4.94 -22.12
CA ASP A 201 -6.25 4.47 -20.96
C ASP A 201 -5.44 3.17 -21.21
N TRP A 202 -5.52 2.54 -22.40
CA TRP A 202 -5.02 1.15 -22.62
C TRP A 202 -4.19 0.84 -23.87
N ASP A 203 -3.88 1.78 -24.74
CA ASP A 203 -3.01 1.45 -25.88
C ASP A 203 -1.57 1.22 -25.42
N ASP A 204 -1.23 -0.03 -25.08
CA ASP A 204 0.01 -0.76 -25.38
C ASP A 204 -0.01 -2.17 -24.73
N LEU A 205 -1.18 -2.81 -24.57
CA LEU A 205 -1.30 -4.23 -24.24
C LEU A 205 -1.41 -5.06 -25.53
N GLU A 206 -0.28 -5.39 -26.16
CA GLU A 206 -0.26 -6.57 -27.03
C GLU A 206 -0.27 -7.83 -26.13
N PHE A 207 -1.39 -8.56 -26.15
CA PHE A 207 -1.54 -9.87 -25.53
C PHE A 207 -0.82 -10.97 -26.34
#